data_AF-A0AAD4SZU0-F1
#
_entry.id   AF-A0AAD4SZU0-F1
#
_cell.length_a   1.000
_cell.length_b   1.000
_cell.length_c   1.000
_cell.angle_alpha   90.00
_cell.angle_beta   90.00
_cell.angle_gamma   90.00
#
_symmetry.space_group_name_H-M   'P 1'
#
loop_
_entity.id
_entity.type
_entity.pdbx_description
1 polymer ?
#
loop_
_entity_poly.entity_id
_entity_poly.type
_entity_poly.pdbx_seq_one_letter_code
_entity_poly.pdbx_strand_id
1 'polypeptide(L)'
;MNRLMKVLIILTITIMTSVIDVASAMQLRRQQGNYNGATDEYYAAMLAASIKYFKIEETENAKLCLRGVSKILADRKAEQAPIRRFPLTCQNNPMICNNANTGSPPGTNQCCMKKCVNILEDKNNCGMCGHKCKYSETCCQGRCINPSYNPGHCGSCNNRCTKGASCSFGLCNYS
;
A
#
# COMPACT_ATOMS: atom_id res chain seq x y z
N MET A 1 -56.27 -36.85 7.97
CA MET A 1 -55.23 -35.83 7.66
C MET A 1 -55.20 -35.60 6.15
N ASN A 2 -55.79 -34.48 5.67
CA ASN A 2 -55.97 -34.22 4.22
C ASN A 2 -54.62 -34.17 3.50
N ARG A 3 -54.56 -34.65 2.25
CA ARG A 3 -53.32 -34.64 1.43
C ARG A 3 -52.68 -33.25 1.37
N LEU A 4 -53.50 -32.20 1.31
CA LEU A 4 -53.07 -30.80 1.38
C LEU A 4 -52.33 -30.46 2.69
N MET A 5 -52.82 -30.97 3.82
CA MET A 5 -52.23 -30.72 5.13
C MET A 5 -50.87 -31.42 5.28
N LYS A 6 -50.68 -32.60 4.67
CA LYS A 6 -49.37 -33.28 4.62
C LYS A 6 -48.34 -32.50 3.78
N VAL A 7 -48.77 -31.93 2.66
CA VAL A 7 -47.88 -31.14 1.78
C VAL A 7 -47.42 -29.85 2.46
N LEU A 8 -48.33 -29.15 3.15
CA LEU A 8 -47.98 -27.93 3.89
C LEU A 8 -47.00 -28.22 5.03
N ILE A 9 -47.19 -29.32 5.77
CA ILE A 9 -46.26 -29.72 6.83
C ILE A 9 -44.86 -30.02 6.26
N ILE A 10 -44.77 -30.78 5.17
CA ILE A 10 -43.48 -31.10 4.53
C ILE A 10 -42.78 -29.82 4.04
N LEU A 11 -43.51 -28.88 3.44
CA LEU A 11 -42.97 -27.59 2.97
C LEU A 11 -42.43 -26.74 4.13
N THR A 12 -43.13 -26.71 5.26
CA THR A 12 -42.63 -25.96 6.43
C THR A 12 -41.37 -26.61 7.02
N ILE A 13 -41.30 -27.94 7.05
CA ILE A 13 -40.14 -28.67 7.56
C ILE A 13 -38.92 -28.42 6.67
N THR A 14 -39.05 -28.49 5.34
CA THR A 14 -37.92 -28.27 4.41
C THR A 14 -37.41 -26.84 4.44
N ILE A 15 -38.30 -25.86 4.58
CA ILE A 15 -37.91 -24.45 4.75
C ILE A 15 -37.13 -24.28 6.06
N MET A 16 -37.63 -24.83 7.17
CA MET A 16 -36.97 -24.71 8.47
C MET A 16 -35.59 -25.38 8.49
N THR A 17 -35.41 -26.55 7.87
CA THR A 17 -34.10 -27.22 7.81
C THR A 17 -33.09 -26.39 7.01
N SER A 18 -33.52 -25.79 5.89
CA SER A 18 -32.63 -24.93 5.08
C SER A 18 -32.17 -23.66 5.80
N VAL A 19 -33.00 -23.10 6.67
CA VAL A 19 -32.66 -21.91 7.48
C VAL A 19 -31.64 -22.27 8.56
N ILE A 20 -31.75 -23.47 9.15
CA ILE A 20 -30.82 -23.97 10.18
C ILE A 20 -29.43 -24.22 9.58
N ASP A 21 -29.35 -24.78 8.36
CA ASP A 21 -28.07 -24.99 7.65
C ASP A 21 -27.34 -23.67 7.35
N VAL A 22 -28.08 -22.63 6.91
CA VAL A 22 -27.52 -21.29 6.64
C VAL A 22 -27.07 -20.60 7.93
N ALA A 23 -27.84 -20.69 9.02
CA ALA A 23 -27.49 -20.09 10.30
C ALA A 23 -26.22 -20.72 10.91
N SER A 24 -26.05 -22.03 10.73
CA SER A 24 -24.88 -22.77 11.21
C SER A 24 -23.61 -22.39 10.43
N ALA A 25 -23.73 -22.14 9.11
CA ALA A 25 -22.63 -21.65 8.28
C ALA A 25 -22.21 -20.20 8.62
N MET A 26 -23.13 -19.35 9.09
CA MET A 26 -22.81 -18.00 9.57
C MET A 26 -21.99 -18.00 10.87
N GLN A 27 -22.23 -18.97 11.76
CA GLN A 27 -21.53 -19.07 13.04
C GLN A 27 -20.04 -19.41 12.87
N LEU A 28 -19.68 -20.23 11.86
CA LEU A 28 -18.29 -20.56 11.54
C LEU A 28 -17.47 -19.34 11.07
N ARG A 29 -18.09 -18.38 10.37
CA ARG A 29 -17.42 -17.13 9.98
C ARG A 29 -17.15 -16.18 11.15
N ARG A 30 -17.86 -16.31 12.27
CA ARG A 30 -17.66 -15.47 13.47
C ARG A 30 -16.42 -15.85 14.29
N GLN A 31 -15.97 -17.10 14.25
CA GLN A 31 -14.84 -17.56 15.07
C GLN A 31 -13.45 -17.12 14.54
N GLN A 32 -13.37 -16.52 13.35
CA GLN A 32 -12.09 -16.07 12.78
C GLN A 32 -11.65 -14.65 13.16
N GLY A 33 -12.40 -13.91 13.98
CA GLY A 33 -11.90 -12.73 14.68
C GLY A 33 -11.23 -11.62 13.83
N ASN A 34 -11.49 -11.56 12.52
CA ASN A 34 -10.88 -10.58 11.61
C ASN A 34 -11.95 -9.78 10.87
N TYR A 35 -12.86 -9.18 11.63
CA TYR A 35 -13.85 -8.23 11.14
C TYR A 35 -13.74 -6.95 11.97
N ASN A 36 -13.14 -5.92 11.39
CA ASN A 36 -13.02 -4.61 12.02
C ASN A 36 -14.25 -3.76 11.62
N GLY A 37 -15.28 -3.74 12.47
CA GLY A 37 -16.49 -2.92 12.24
C GLY A 37 -16.23 -1.41 12.06
N ALA A 38 -15.04 -0.92 12.45
CA ALA A 38 -14.63 0.47 12.26
C ALA A 38 -14.29 0.84 10.80
N THR A 39 -13.94 -0.13 9.94
CA THR A 39 -13.54 0.16 8.55
C THR A 39 -14.73 0.32 7.61
N ASP A 40 -15.84 -0.36 7.88
CA ASP A 40 -17.06 -0.27 7.06
C ASP A 40 -17.84 1.02 7.31
N GLU A 41 -17.87 1.51 8.55
CA GLU A 41 -18.53 2.78 8.87
C GLU A 41 -17.72 3.97 8.33
N TYR A 42 -16.39 3.87 8.34
CA TYR A 42 -15.49 4.86 7.72
C TYR A 42 -15.58 4.84 6.18
N TYR A 43 -15.59 3.67 5.54
CA TYR A 43 -15.76 3.57 4.08
C TYR A 43 -17.18 3.95 3.63
N ALA A 44 -18.21 3.58 4.38
CA ALA A 44 -19.59 3.98 4.11
C ALA A 44 -19.78 5.48 4.33
N ALA A 45 -19.17 6.08 5.36
CA ALA A 45 -19.15 7.53 5.56
C ALA A 45 -18.34 8.24 4.47
N MET A 46 -17.21 7.69 4.03
CA MET A 46 -16.42 8.24 2.91
C MET A 46 -17.14 8.12 1.57
N LEU A 47 -17.83 7.01 1.28
CA LEU A 47 -18.67 6.88 0.08
C LEU A 47 -19.90 7.79 0.14
N ALA A 48 -20.57 7.88 1.29
CA ALA A 48 -21.72 8.77 1.48
C ALA A 48 -21.30 10.24 1.37
N ALA A 49 -20.14 10.62 1.92
CA ALA A 49 -19.56 11.95 1.73
C ALA A 49 -19.22 12.20 0.25
N SER A 50 -18.63 11.24 -0.45
CA SER A 50 -18.30 11.33 -1.88
C SER A 50 -19.55 11.45 -2.77
N ILE A 51 -20.65 10.78 -2.42
CA ILE A 51 -21.95 10.88 -3.11
C ILE A 51 -22.64 12.22 -2.77
N LYS A 52 -22.48 12.74 -1.54
CA LYS A 52 -22.96 14.06 -1.15
C LYS A 52 -22.23 15.18 -1.91
N TYR A 53 -20.94 14.99 -2.20
CA TYR A 53 -20.14 15.83 -3.10
C TYR A 53 -20.55 15.73 -4.58
N PHE A 54 -21.27 14.68 -4.99
CA PHE A 54 -21.78 14.51 -6.36
C PHE A 54 -23.13 15.20 -6.60
N LYS A 55 -23.74 15.82 -5.58
CA LYS A 55 -24.83 16.78 -5.81
C LYS A 55 -24.21 18.10 -6.25
N ILE A 56 -23.86 18.18 -7.53
CA ILE A 56 -23.35 19.37 -8.20
C ILE A 56 -24.40 20.47 -8.03
N GLU A 57 -24.21 21.36 -7.06
CA GLU A 57 -24.71 22.73 -7.19
C GLU A 57 -23.96 23.35 -8.37
N GLU A 58 -24.72 23.92 -9.32
CA GLU A 58 -24.23 24.58 -10.53
C GLU A 58 -23.31 25.75 -10.19
N THR A 59 -22.07 25.48 -9.82
CA THR A 59 -21.05 26.51 -9.68
C THR A 59 -20.41 26.77 -11.04
N GLU A 60 -20.20 28.04 -11.38
CA GLU A 60 -19.52 28.49 -12.61
C GLU A 60 -18.14 27.81 -12.81
N ASN A 61 -17.51 27.38 -11.70
CA ASN A 61 -16.26 26.63 -11.70
C ASN A 61 -16.39 25.20 -12.25
N ALA A 62 -17.53 24.52 -12.01
CA ALA A 62 -17.81 23.22 -12.63
C ALA A 62 -18.03 23.35 -14.14
N LYS A 63 -18.69 24.44 -14.59
CA LYS A 63 -18.83 24.76 -16.03
C LYS A 63 -17.47 25.03 -16.68
N LEU A 64 -16.51 25.64 -15.96
CA LEU A 64 -15.15 25.87 -16.45
C LEU A 64 -14.36 24.55 -16.62
N CYS A 65 -14.49 23.60 -15.70
CA CYS A 65 -13.92 22.25 -15.82
C CYS A 65 -14.59 21.41 -16.92
N LEU A 66 -15.90 21.59 -17.16
CA LEU A 66 -16.67 20.83 -18.14
C LEU A 66 -16.60 21.38 -19.56
N ARG A 67 -16.22 22.65 -19.76
CA ARG A 67 -15.99 23.23 -21.11
C ARG A 67 -14.92 22.49 -21.90
N GLY A 68 -13.97 21.82 -21.24
CA GLY A 68 -12.98 20.95 -21.87
C GLY A 68 -13.47 19.53 -22.19
N VAL A 69 -14.56 19.07 -21.55
CA VAL A 69 -15.09 17.71 -21.68
C VAL A 69 -16.18 17.63 -22.75
N SER A 70 -16.94 18.72 -22.99
CA SER A 70 -17.94 18.77 -24.07
C SER A 70 -17.31 18.64 -25.47
N LYS A 71 -16.06 19.06 -25.65
CA LYS A 71 -15.32 18.87 -26.91
C LYS A 71 -14.89 17.42 -27.14
N ILE A 72 -14.88 16.59 -26.09
CA ILE A 72 -14.52 15.17 -26.17
C ILE A 72 -15.70 14.30 -26.63
N LEU A 73 -16.94 14.76 -26.44
CA LEU A 73 -18.15 14.01 -26.84
C LEU A 73 -18.71 14.42 -28.22
N ALA A 74 -18.23 15.52 -28.80
CA ALA A 74 -18.72 16.04 -30.09
C ALA A 74 -18.03 15.42 -31.32
N ASP A 75 -16.85 14.81 -31.18
CA ASP A 75 -16.14 14.19 -32.30
C ASP A 75 -16.21 12.67 -32.25
N ARG A 76 -17.35 12.08 -32.66
CA ARG A 76 -17.40 10.69 -33.12
C ARG A 76 -16.74 10.53 -34.51
N LYS A 77 -15.47 10.94 -34.59
CA LYS A 77 -14.47 10.48 -35.57
C LYS A 77 -13.10 10.51 -34.89
N ALA A 78 -12.95 9.70 -33.84
CA ALA A 78 -11.66 9.34 -33.28
C ALA A 78 -11.53 7.81 -33.30
N GLU A 79 -11.60 7.24 -34.50
CA GLU A 79 -11.02 5.93 -34.76
C GLU A 79 -9.50 6.11 -34.56
N GLN A 80 -8.94 5.47 -33.54
CA GLN A 80 -7.50 5.43 -33.24
C GLN A 80 -6.82 6.72 -32.70
N ALA A 81 -7.45 7.51 -31.82
CA ALA A 81 -6.65 8.37 -30.94
C ALA A 81 -5.98 7.49 -29.86
N PRO A 82 -4.63 7.34 -29.81
CA PRO A 82 -3.99 6.50 -28.81
C PRO A 82 -4.32 7.07 -27.43
N ILE A 83 -4.80 6.21 -26.52
CA ILE A 83 -4.85 6.50 -25.09
C ILE A 83 -3.47 7.04 -24.75
N ARG A 84 -3.36 8.34 -24.43
CA ARG A 84 -2.11 8.92 -23.93
C ARG A 84 -1.88 8.32 -22.55
N ARG A 85 -1.33 7.11 -22.53
CA ARG A 85 -0.78 6.48 -21.33
C ARG A 85 0.42 7.34 -20.98
N PHE A 86 0.21 8.29 -20.07
CA PHE A 86 1.33 8.96 -19.43
C PHE A 86 2.26 7.87 -18.90
N PRO A 87 3.57 7.95 -19.17
CA PRO A 87 4.51 6.96 -18.65
C PRO A 87 4.35 6.92 -17.13
N LEU A 88 3.97 5.75 -16.60
CA LEU A 88 3.86 5.53 -15.16
C LEU A 88 5.28 5.48 -14.58
N THR A 89 5.83 6.66 -14.34
CA THR A 89 7.12 6.83 -13.68
C THR A 89 6.91 7.06 -12.19
N CYS A 90 7.94 6.79 -11.38
CA CYS A 90 7.85 7.07 -9.95
C CYS A 90 7.69 8.56 -9.61
N GLN A 91 7.99 9.46 -10.55
CA GLN A 91 7.81 10.90 -10.36
C GLN A 91 6.32 11.27 -10.27
N ASN A 92 5.49 10.62 -11.07
CA ASN A 92 4.05 10.89 -11.13
C ASN A 92 3.24 9.90 -10.28
N ASN A 93 3.85 8.79 -9.87
CA ASN A 93 3.24 7.81 -8.99
C ASN A 93 4.31 7.20 -8.03
N PRO A 94 4.63 7.86 -6.90
CA PRO A 94 5.65 7.39 -5.97
C PRO A 94 5.39 6.00 -5.38
N MET A 95 4.12 5.57 -5.33
CA MET A 95 3.73 4.25 -4.80
C MET A 95 4.33 3.10 -5.59
N ILE A 96 4.73 3.31 -6.84
CA ILE A 96 5.39 2.28 -7.66
C ILE A 96 6.72 1.80 -7.04
N CYS A 97 7.36 2.63 -6.21
CA CYS A 97 8.59 2.25 -5.53
C CYS A 97 8.36 1.32 -4.34
N ASN A 98 7.15 1.27 -3.78
CA ASN A 98 6.80 0.44 -2.62
C ASN A 98 6.54 -1.02 -3.01
N ASN A 99 7.40 -1.59 -3.88
CA ASN A 99 7.29 -2.99 -4.26
C ASN A 99 7.69 -3.89 -3.08
N ALA A 100 6.71 -4.55 -2.46
CA ALA A 100 6.90 -5.41 -1.30
C ALA A 100 7.76 -6.66 -1.56
N ASN A 101 8.11 -6.93 -2.83
CA ASN A 101 8.81 -8.15 -3.24
C ASN A 101 10.34 -8.08 -3.10
N THR A 102 10.93 -6.94 -2.71
CA THR A 102 12.40 -6.78 -2.61
C THR A 102 12.97 -7.10 -1.24
N GLY A 103 12.16 -7.61 -0.30
CA GLY A 103 12.61 -7.82 1.09
C GLY A 103 12.88 -6.51 1.86
N SER A 104 12.62 -5.36 1.25
CA SER A 104 12.78 -4.03 1.85
C SER A 104 11.51 -3.68 2.64
N PRO A 105 11.61 -3.06 3.83
CA PRO A 105 10.43 -2.65 4.59
C PRO A 105 9.56 -1.66 3.79
N PRO A 106 8.23 -1.63 4.00
CA PRO A 106 7.36 -0.65 3.35
C PRO A 106 7.84 0.79 3.59
N GLY A 107 7.81 1.63 2.56
CA GLY A 107 8.21 3.04 2.65
C GLY A 107 9.71 3.31 2.62
N THR A 108 10.56 2.29 2.44
CA THR A 108 12.03 2.46 2.35
C THR A 108 12.53 2.71 0.92
N ASN A 109 11.70 2.39 -0.06
CA ASN A 109 11.99 2.68 -1.45
C ASN A 109 11.37 4.02 -1.83
N GLN A 110 12.20 5.03 -2.10
CA GLN A 110 11.76 6.37 -2.47
C GLN A 110 12.07 6.63 -3.94
N CYS A 111 11.20 7.40 -4.61
CA CYS A 111 11.53 7.92 -5.94
C CYS A 111 12.61 8.99 -5.80
N CYS A 112 13.76 8.76 -6.43
CA CYS A 112 14.87 9.70 -6.49
C CYS A 112 15.37 9.80 -7.94
N MET A 113 15.40 11.00 -8.50
CA MET A 113 15.88 11.26 -9.86
C MET A 113 15.30 10.28 -10.92
N LYS A 114 13.97 10.09 -10.93
CA LYS A 114 13.23 9.16 -11.83
C LYS A 114 13.44 7.67 -11.57
N LYS A 115 14.16 7.27 -10.52
CA LYS A 115 14.42 5.88 -10.17
C LYS A 115 13.92 5.59 -8.75
N CYS A 116 13.49 4.36 -8.50
CA CYS A 116 13.23 3.90 -7.15
C CYS A 116 14.55 3.48 -6.51
N VAL A 117 14.86 4.02 -5.34
CA VAL A 117 16.10 3.75 -4.59
C VAL A 117 15.76 3.37 -3.15
N ASN A 118 16.51 2.44 -2.58
CA ASN A 118 16.37 2.07 -1.17
C ASN A 118 17.17 3.06 -0.31
N ILE A 119 16.48 3.94 0.42
CA ILE A 119 17.14 4.95 1.25
C ILE A 119 17.85 4.36 2.47
N LEU A 120 17.66 3.07 2.77
CA LEU A 120 18.33 2.41 3.91
C LEU A 120 19.71 1.84 3.57
N GLU A 121 20.00 1.65 2.28
CA GLU A 121 21.18 0.91 1.81
C GLU A 121 21.95 1.66 0.71
N ASP A 122 21.30 2.55 -0.04
CA ASP A 122 21.95 3.31 -1.10
C ASP A 122 22.86 4.40 -0.53
N LYS A 123 24.17 4.24 -0.72
CA LYS A 123 25.20 5.20 -0.32
C LYS A 123 24.97 6.62 -0.85
N ASN A 124 24.32 6.78 -2.00
CA ASN A 124 24.07 8.08 -2.62
C ASN A 124 22.73 8.70 -2.21
N ASN A 125 21.87 7.95 -1.52
CA ASN A 125 20.51 8.34 -1.16
C ASN A 125 20.17 7.94 0.28
N CYS A 126 21.16 8.00 1.18
CA CYS A 126 21.08 7.41 2.50
C CYS A 126 20.21 8.25 3.44
N GLY A 127 19.10 7.68 3.91
CA GLY A 127 18.10 8.34 4.75
C GLY A 127 17.18 9.30 3.99
N MET A 128 17.63 9.86 2.87
CA MET A 128 16.81 10.68 1.96
C MET A 128 17.45 10.76 0.56
N CYS A 129 16.63 11.03 -0.46
CA CYS A 129 17.10 11.22 -1.84
C CYS A 129 18.18 12.31 -1.94
N GLY A 130 19.29 11.98 -2.61
CA GLY A 130 20.44 12.87 -2.81
C GLY A 130 21.40 13.00 -1.63
N HIS A 131 21.09 12.40 -0.47
CA HIS A 131 21.99 12.43 0.69
C HIS A 131 23.08 11.37 0.56
N LYS A 132 24.22 11.78 0.00
CA LYS A 132 25.38 10.92 -0.24
C LYS A 132 26.29 10.82 0.98
N CYS A 133 26.59 9.60 1.42
CA CYS A 133 27.59 9.36 2.47
C CYS A 133 29.01 9.67 2.00
N LYS A 134 29.90 10.00 2.95
CA LYS A 134 31.32 10.27 2.65
C LYS A 134 32.02 9.03 2.08
N TYR A 135 33.20 9.24 1.52
CA TYR A 135 33.96 8.16 0.88
C TYR A 135 34.19 6.96 1.82
N SER A 136 34.60 7.22 3.07
CA SER A 136 34.84 6.20 4.09
C SER A 136 33.58 5.66 4.78
N GLU A 137 32.39 6.11 4.38
CA GLU A 137 31.14 5.73 4.99
C GLU A 137 30.34 4.80 4.08
N THR A 138 29.47 4.01 4.70
CA THR A 138 28.43 3.22 4.03
C THR A 138 27.06 3.61 4.57
N CYS A 139 26.01 3.40 3.77
CA CYS A 139 24.65 3.55 4.25
C CYS A 139 24.23 2.29 5.00
N CYS A 140 23.85 2.45 6.25
CA CYS A 140 23.36 1.36 7.09
C CYS A 140 22.12 1.85 7.82
N GLN A 141 20.98 1.22 7.54
CA GLN A 141 19.70 1.58 8.16
C GLN A 141 19.36 3.08 8.01
N GLY A 142 19.67 3.64 6.84
CA GLY A 142 19.39 5.04 6.52
C GLY A 142 20.34 6.05 7.18
N ARG A 143 21.45 5.58 7.74
CA ARG A 143 22.49 6.42 8.35
C ARG A 143 23.84 6.17 7.71
N CYS A 144 24.57 7.24 7.44
CA CYS A 144 25.96 7.15 7.03
C CYS A 144 26.81 6.77 8.24
N ILE A 145 27.49 5.63 8.15
CA ILE A 145 28.35 5.09 9.20
C ILE A 145 29.74 4.79 8.64
N ASN A 146 30.78 4.95 9.44
CA ASN A 146 32.12 4.50 9.06
C ASN A 146 32.37 3.09 9.65
N PRO A 147 32.34 2.03 8.83
CA PRO A 147 32.52 0.67 9.33
C PRO A 147 33.96 0.39 9.78
N SER A 148 34.92 1.26 9.48
CA SER A 148 36.30 1.06 9.91
C SER A 148 36.53 1.33 11.40
N TYR A 149 35.67 2.13 12.03
CA TYR A 149 35.85 2.60 13.41
C TYR A 149 34.59 2.54 14.26
N ASN A 150 33.46 2.09 13.72
CA ASN A 150 32.21 1.98 14.47
C ASN A 150 32.06 0.58 15.08
N PRO A 151 32.13 0.42 16.40
CA PRO A 151 32.01 -0.90 17.04
C PRO A 151 30.64 -1.57 16.85
N GLY A 152 29.59 -0.83 16.47
CA GLY A 152 28.27 -1.39 16.17
C GLY A 152 28.14 -1.92 14.74
N HIS A 153 29.08 -1.56 13.84
CA HIS A 153 29.01 -1.86 12.41
C HIS A 153 30.42 -2.08 11.83
N CYS A 154 31.25 -2.82 12.57
CA CYS A 154 32.67 -2.96 12.27
C CYS A 154 32.88 -3.85 11.05
N GLY A 155 33.53 -3.33 10.01
CA GLY A 155 33.75 -4.04 8.73
C GLY A 155 32.51 -4.16 7.85
N SER A 156 31.31 -4.28 8.42
CA SER A 156 30.04 -4.32 7.70
C SER A 156 28.85 -3.82 8.54
N CYS A 157 27.76 -3.47 7.84
CA CYS A 157 26.53 -3.02 8.48
C CYS A 157 25.97 -4.11 9.42
N ASN A 158 25.66 -3.73 10.67
CA ASN A 158 25.14 -4.59 11.74
C ASN A 158 26.14 -5.64 12.26
N ASN A 159 27.43 -5.50 11.95
CA ASN A 159 28.48 -6.34 12.54
C ASN A 159 29.03 -5.71 13.82
N ARG A 160 28.36 -5.97 14.94
CA ARG A 160 28.74 -5.40 16.24
C ARG A 160 29.88 -6.20 16.88
N CYS A 161 30.92 -5.51 17.33
CA CYS A 161 31.97 -6.10 18.17
C CYS A 161 31.43 -6.48 19.55
N THR A 162 32.10 -7.45 20.21
CA THR A 162 31.76 -7.84 21.58
C THR A 162 31.82 -6.63 22.53
N LYS A 163 31.08 -6.69 23.64
CA LYS A 163 30.97 -5.55 24.56
C LYS A 163 32.36 -5.17 25.09
N GLY A 164 32.77 -3.92 24.84
CA GLY A 164 34.09 -3.40 25.23
C GLY A 164 35.19 -3.55 24.17
N ALA A 165 34.95 -4.30 23.09
CA ALA A 165 35.88 -4.41 21.99
C ALA A 165 35.93 -3.14 21.14
N SER A 166 37.14 -2.75 20.73
CA SER A 166 37.37 -1.66 19.78
C SER A 166 37.15 -2.13 18.34
N CYS A 167 36.86 -1.19 17.46
CA CYS A 167 36.85 -1.40 16.02
C CYS A 167 37.95 -0.54 15.39
N SER A 168 38.90 -1.16 14.72
CA SER A 168 39.95 -0.47 13.98
C SER A 168 40.13 -1.13 12.62
N PHE A 169 40.21 -0.32 11.56
CA PHE A 169 40.32 -0.79 10.17
C PHE A 169 39.26 -1.82 9.75
N GLY A 170 38.10 -1.82 10.41
CA GLY A 170 37.00 -2.75 10.14
C GLY A 170 37.13 -4.11 10.81
N LEU A 171 38.03 -4.24 11.78
CA LEU A 171 38.27 -5.46 12.55
C LEU A 171 38.03 -5.20 14.04
N CYS A 172 37.30 -6.11 14.69
CA CYS A 172 37.09 -6.07 16.13
C CYS A 172 38.34 -6.55 16.87
N ASN A 173 38.73 -5.85 17.95
CA ASN A 173 39.95 -6.15 18.73
C ASN A 173 41.23 -6.20 17.87
N TYR A 174 41.33 -5.31 16.89
CA TYR A 174 42.56 -5.12 16.14
C TYR A 174 43.56 -4.34 17.00
N SER A 175 44.40 -5.09 17.71
CA SER A 175 45.45 -4.65 18.64
C SER A 175 46.65 -5.58 18.53
#